data_AF-A0A345H6Q3-F1
#
_entry.id   AF-A0A345H6Q3-F1
#
_cell.length_a   1.000
_cell.length_b   1.000
_cell.length_c   1.000
_cell.angle_alpha   90.00
_cell.angle_beta   90.00
_cell.angle_gamma   90.00
#
_symmetry.space_group_name_H-M   'P 1'
#
loop_
_entity.id
_entity.type
_entity.pdbx_description
1 polymer ?
#
loop_
_entity_poly.entity_id
_entity_poly.type
_entity_poly.pdbx_seq_one_letter_code
_entity_poly.pdbx_strand_id
1 'polypeptide(L)'
;MAEKNRTALKSYFETGDRPTQDEFIDLIDSKVNRGQDKATLTEALTTNDTKYITPKTANHIVENAVPNATISTRGKVELATLAEVTTGTDTNRAVTPQGAKRAAEEHAPVTSVNGQTGDVTIVTGGSDSGWQNASLENGIQNYGSTYQFARYRKKDGVVFIEGLVRNGTPTGSQTDVFTLPSGYRPNRRIILNTIMSGNVMTRIDVLATGEVRCYNYSTSWTSINGISFLI
;
A
#
# COMPACT_ATOMS: atom_id res chain seq x y z
N MET A 1 -7.87 56.91 -45.01
CA MET A 1 -8.67 56.85 -43.77
C MET A 1 -7.71 56.66 -42.62
N ALA A 2 -7.69 57.58 -41.66
CA ALA A 2 -6.69 57.61 -40.60
C ALA A 2 -7.38 57.84 -39.26
N GLU A 3 -7.17 56.94 -38.29
CA GLU A 3 -7.71 57.11 -36.93
C GLU A 3 -7.35 58.51 -36.37
N LYS A 4 -8.36 59.24 -35.88
CA LYS A 4 -8.18 60.60 -35.33
C LYS A 4 -8.37 60.58 -33.82
N ASN A 5 -7.58 61.40 -33.12
CA ASN A 5 -7.75 61.56 -31.68
C ASN A 5 -9.07 62.27 -31.33
N ARG A 6 -9.56 62.09 -30.09
CA ARG A 6 -10.85 62.63 -29.64
C ARG A 6 -10.95 64.15 -29.74
N THR A 7 -9.83 64.89 -29.62
CA THR A 7 -9.82 66.35 -29.77
C THR A 7 -10.09 66.76 -31.22
N ALA A 8 -9.43 66.10 -32.18
CA ALA A 8 -9.66 66.32 -33.62
C ALA A 8 -11.06 65.87 -34.07
N LEU A 9 -11.58 64.77 -33.52
CA LEU A 9 -12.95 64.34 -33.82
C LEU A 9 -14.00 65.32 -33.29
N LYS A 10 -13.74 65.95 -32.14
CA LYS A 10 -14.65 66.94 -31.55
C LYS A 10 -14.70 68.24 -32.34
N SER A 11 -13.58 68.66 -32.95
CA SER A 11 -13.56 69.88 -33.77
C SER A 11 -14.40 69.77 -35.05
N TYR A 12 -14.75 68.56 -35.51
CA TYR A 12 -15.62 68.38 -36.67
C TYR A 12 -17.08 68.82 -36.43
N PHE A 13 -17.46 69.08 -35.18
CA PHE A 13 -18.83 69.38 -34.77
C PHE A 13 -18.95 70.70 -33.98
N GLU A 14 -18.04 71.64 -34.18
CA GLU A 14 -18.13 72.99 -33.59
C GLU A 14 -19.28 73.80 -34.22
N THR A 15 -19.77 74.80 -33.48
CA THR A 15 -20.95 75.58 -33.90
C THR A 15 -20.68 76.32 -35.20
N GLY A 16 -21.45 76.01 -36.24
CA GLY A 16 -21.33 76.62 -37.58
C GLY A 16 -20.67 75.71 -38.61
N ASP A 17 -20.04 74.62 -38.16
CA ASP A 17 -19.40 73.65 -39.05
C ASP A 17 -20.37 72.55 -39.49
N ARG A 18 -20.22 72.11 -40.75
CA ARG A 18 -20.90 70.94 -41.28
C ARG A 18 -19.84 69.89 -41.63
N PRO A 19 -19.72 68.79 -40.84
CA PRO A 19 -18.73 67.79 -41.12
C PRO A 19 -18.86 67.23 -42.54
N THR A 20 -17.71 67.08 -43.17
CA THR A 20 -17.56 66.46 -44.48
C THR A 20 -17.77 64.94 -44.41
N GLN A 21 -17.97 64.30 -45.56
CA GLN A 21 -18.08 62.85 -45.64
C GLN A 21 -16.84 62.15 -45.04
N ASP A 22 -15.64 62.67 -45.28
CA ASP A 22 -14.39 62.10 -44.77
C ASP A 22 -14.30 62.23 -43.24
N GLU A 23 -14.79 63.33 -42.67
CA GLU A 23 -14.83 63.53 -41.22
C GLU A 23 -15.84 62.60 -40.52
N PHE A 24 -16.96 62.28 -41.19
CA PHE A 24 -17.88 61.24 -40.71
C PHE A 24 -17.24 59.84 -40.76
N ILE A 25 -16.50 59.53 -41.82
CA ILE A 25 -15.77 58.25 -41.93
C ILE A 25 -14.72 58.15 -40.82
N ASP A 26 -13.93 59.20 -40.59
CA ASP A 26 -12.94 59.27 -39.52
C ASP A 26 -13.59 59.08 -38.13
N LEU A 27 -14.81 59.60 -37.89
CA LEU A 27 -15.58 59.36 -36.66
C LEU A 27 -15.99 57.90 -36.48
N ILE A 28 -16.49 57.26 -37.55
CA ILE A 28 -16.92 55.86 -37.51
C ILE A 28 -15.73 54.93 -37.25
N ASP A 29 -14.62 55.14 -37.95
CA ASP A 29 -13.41 54.33 -37.80
C ASP A 29 -12.71 54.56 -36.44
N SER A 30 -12.97 55.72 -35.81
CA SER A 30 -12.41 56.07 -34.50
C SER A 30 -13.32 55.77 -33.31
N LYS A 31 -14.43 55.02 -33.48
CA LYS A 31 -15.35 54.63 -32.38
C LYS A 31 -14.68 53.84 -31.25
N VAL A 32 -13.54 53.20 -31.54
CA VAL A 32 -12.56 52.75 -30.54
C VAL A 32 -11.24 53.40 -30.95
N ASN A 33 -10.83 54.47 -30.27
CA ASN A 33 -9.54 55.07 -30.59
C ASN A 33 -8.45 54.19 -29.99
N ARG A 34 -7.84 53.32 -30.80
CA ARG A 34 -6.96 52.25 -30.29
C ARG A 34 -5.70 52.78 -29.59
N GLY A 35 -5.32 54.03 -29.86
CA GLY A 35 -4.21 54.71 -29.23
C GLY A 35 -4.58 55.37 -27.90
N GLN A 36 -5.81 55.87 -27.74
CA GLN A 36 -6.23 56.61 -26.55
C GLN A 36 -7.02 55.76 -25.55
N ASP A 37 -7.84 54.83 -26.03
CA ASP A 37 -8.74 54.02 -25.21
C ASP A 37 -8.06 52.71 -24.74
N LYS A 38 -6.89 52.37 -25.29
CA LYS A 38 -6.06 51.24 -24.83
C LYS A 38 -5.24 51.63 -23.59
N ALA A 39 -5.25 50.78 -22.58
CA ALA A 39 -4.36 50.90 -21.44
C ALA A 39 -2.90 50.66 -21.86
N THR A 40 -2.02 51.59 -21.47
CA THR A 40 -0.57 51.34 -21.44
C THR A 40 -0.24 50.23 -20.43
N LEU A 41 0.98 49.68 -20.48
CA LEU A 41 1.40 48.65 -19.52
C LEU A 41 1.34 49.16 -18.07
N THR A 42 1.72 50.42 -17.84
CA THR A 42 1.67 51.06 -16.52
C THR A 42 0.25 51.25 -16.04
N GLU A 43 -0.64 51.79 -16.88
CA GLU A 43 -2.05 52.01 -16.51
C GLU A 43 -2.76 50.69 -16.16
N ALA A 44 -2.37 49.61 -16.82
CA ALA A 44 -2.94 48.28 -16.60
C ALA A 44 -2.59 47.65 -15.24
N LEU A 45 -1.58 48.16 -14.54
CA LEU A 45 -1.21 47.72 -13.20
C LEU A 45 -1.88 48.56 -12.09
N THR A 46 -2.78 49.47 -12.46
CA THR A 46 -3.49 50.37 -11.55
C THR A 46 -5.01 50.19 -11.65
N THR A 47 -5.77 50.85 -10.78
CA THR A 47 -7.23 50.88 -10.85
C THR A 47 -7.68 51.86 -11.95
N ASN A 48 -7.94 51.35 -13.16
CA ASN A 48 -8.46 52.14 -14.28
C ASN A 48 -9.68 51.45 -14.92
N ASP A 49 -10.85 52.08 -14.79
CA ASP A 49 -12.13 51.54 -15.28
C ASP A 49 -12.54 52.12 -16.65
N THR A 50 -11.69 52.94 -17.27
CA THR A 50 -12.02 53.72 -18.48
C THR A 50 -11.32 53.24 -19.75
N LYS A 51 -10.34 52.35 -19.63
CA LYS A 51 -9.52 51.86 -20.74
C LYS A 51 -9.65 50.35 -20.92
N TYR A 52 -9.53 49.90 -22.16
CA TYR A 52 -9.52 48.47 -22.47
C TYR A 52 -8.10 47.89 -22.45
N ILE A 53 -7.97 46.58 -22.20
CA ILE A 53 -6.70 45.84 -22.23
C ILE A 53 -6.58 44.96 -23.47
N THR A 54 -5.35 44.56 -23.80
CA THR A 54 -5.05 43.60 -24.88
C THR A 54 -4.46 42.32 -24.31
N PRO A 55 -4.39 41.19 -25.05
CA PRO A 55 -3.73 39.97 -24.57
C PRO A 55 -2.28 40.21 -24.08
N LYS A 56 -1.53 41.09 -24.78
CA LYS A 56 -0.19 41.49 -24.35
C LYS A 56 -0.20 42.17 -22.97
N THR A 57 -1.17 43.07 -22.75
CA THR A 57 -1.35 43.76 -21.48
C THR A 57 -1.81 42.80 -20.38
N ALA A 58 -2.71 41.87 -20.69
CA ALA A 58 -3.16 40.83 -19.74
C ALA A 58 -2.00 39.95 -19.28
N ASN A 59 -1.15 39.47 -20.20
CA ASN A 59 0.05 38.73 -19.84
C ASN A 59 1.00 39.57 -18.96
N HIS A 60 1.16 40.85 -19.25
CA HIS A 60 1.97 41.75 -18.41
C HIS A 60 1.43 41.89 -16.99
N ILE A 61 0.10 42.01 -16.83
CA ILE A 61 -0.56 42.03 -15.52
C ILE A 61 -0.28 40.74 -14.75
N VAL A 62 -0.48 39.57 -15.38
CA VAL A 62 -0.21 38.27 -14.74
C VAL A 62 1.26 38.15 -14.31
N GLU A 63 2.19 38.70 -15.09
CA GLU A 63 3.60 38.63 -14.74
C GLU A 63 4.02 39.57 -13.61
N ASN A 64 3.44 40.76 -13.53
CA ASN A 64 3.94 41.85 -12.67
C ASN A 64 3.02 42.21 -11.50
N ALA A 65 1.71 42.01 -11.62
CA ALA A 65 0.75 42.32 -10.56
C ALA A 65 0.42 41.10 -9.68
N VAL A 66 0.56 39.88 -10.22
CA VAL A 66 0.31 38.65 -9.45
C VAL A 66 1.62 38.17 -8.83
N PRO A 67 1.79 38.27 -7.50
CA PRO A 67 3.02 37.82 -6.84
C PRO A 67 3.12 36.29 -6.84
N ASN A 68 4.28 35.77 -6.47
CA ASN A 68 4.40 34.35 -6.11
C ASN A 68 3.58 34.07 -4.85
N ALA A 69 2.93 32.91 -4.81
CA ALA A 69 2.19 32.49 -3.63
C ALA A 69 3.14 32.21 -2.46
N THR A 70 2.70 32.57 -1.25
CA THR A 70 3.35 32.22 0.01
C THR A 70 2.30 31.69 0.98
N ILE A 71 2.71 31.25 2.17
CA ILE A 71 1.78 30.83 3.22
C ILE A 71 0.85 31.95 3.72
N SER A 72 1.18 33.22 3.45
CA SER A 72 0.41 34.39 3.88
C SER A 72 -0.16 35.22 2.73
N THR A 73 0.26 34.96 1.49
CA THR A 73 -0.05 35.78 0.33
C THR A 73 -0.49 34.90 -0.83
N ARG A 74 -1.67 35.15 -1.38
CA ARG A 74 -2.14 34.45 -2.58
C ARG A 74 -1.32 34.89 -3.79
N GLY A 75 -1.06 33.98 -4.72
CA GLY A 75 -0.24 34.26 -5.88
C GLY A 75 -0.18 33.09 -6.87
N LYS A 76 0.72 33.19 -7.84
CA LYS A 76 1.03 32.11 -8.79
C LYS A 76 2.05 31.13 -8.19
N VAL A 77 2.00 29.89 -8.65
CA VAL A 77 2.95 28.82 -8.28
C VAL A 77 3.47 28.13 -9.54
N GLU A 78 4.70 27.66 -9.48
CA GLU A 78 5.25 26.67 -10.41
C GLU A 78 5.04 25.26 -9.83
N LEU A 79 4.86 24.26 -10.69
CA LEU A 79 4.77 22.87 -10.25
C LEU A 79 6.16 22.30 -9.99
N ALA A 80 6.33 21.65 -8.84
CA ALA A 80 7.57 20.98 -8.48
C ALA A 80 7.84 19.77 -9.39
N THR A 81 9.09 19.60 -9.78
CA THR A 81 9.57 18.40 -10.46
C THR A 81 9.64 17.21 -9.50
N LEU A 82 9.69 15.99 -10.02
CA LEU A 82 9.84 14.80 -9.17
C LEU A 82 11.16 14.81 -8.37
N ALA A 83 12.23 15.38 -8.91
CA ALA A 83 13.51 15.50 -8.22
C ALA A 83 13.41 16.42 -7.00
N GLU A 84 12.78 17.58 -7.17
CA GLU A 84 12.55 18.53 -6.08
C GLU A 84 11.63 17.93 -5.00
N VAL A 85 10.61 17.16 -5.41
CA VAL A 85 9.72 16.47 -4.47
C VAL A 85 10.46 15.37 -3.70
N THR A 86 11.34 14.62 -4.34
CA THR A 86 12.20 13.64 -3.66
C THR A 86 13.12 14.32 -2.64
N THR A 87 13.74 15.46 -2.98
CA THR A 87 14.57 16.21 -2.03
C THR A 87 13.76 16.83 -0.89
N GLY A 88 12.55 17.31 -1.16
CA GLY A 88 11.60 17.76 -0.13
C GLY A 88 11.95 19.08 0.57
N THR A 89 12.84 19.90 0.00
CA THR A 89 13.29 21.18 0.60
C THR A 89 12.73 22.44 -0.06
N ASP A 90 11.99 22.29 -1.16
CA ASP A 90 11.43 23.43 -1.92
C ASP A 90 10.21 24.03 -1.19
N THR A 91 10.26 25.34 -0.93
CA THR A 91 9.17 26.10 -0.29
C THR A 91 8.38 27.01 -1.24
N ASN A 92 8.75 27.03 -2.52
CA ASN A 92 8.23 27.96 -3.52
C ASN A 92 7.31 27.28 -4.56
N ARG A 93 7.42 25.96 -4.72
CA ARG A 93 6.67 25.19 -5.73
C ARG A 93 5.56 24.33 -5.16
N ALA A 94 4.52 24.12 -5.95
CA ALA A 94 3.39 23.27 -5.61
C ALA A 94 3.61 21.82 -6.08
N VAL A 95 3.26 20.86 -5.23
CA VAL A 95 3.41 19.43 -5.54
C VAL A 95 2.27 18.93 -6.43
N THR A 96 2.57 18.12 -7.45
CA THR A 96 1.57 17.44 -8.29
C THR A 96 1.05 16.16 -7.60
N PRO A 97 -0.11 15.58 -8.00
CA PRO A 97 -0.53 14.29 -7.48
C PRO A 97 0.51 13.17 -7.61
N GLN A 98 1.26 13.16 -8.72
CA GLN A 98 2.38 12.22 -8.92
C GLN A 98 3.53 12.51 -7.96
N GLY A 99 3.86 13.78 -7.73
CA GLY A 99 4.84 14.19 -6.73
C GLY A 99 4.42 13.75 -5.32
N ALA A 100 3.17 13.97 -4.94
CA ALA A 100 2.67 13.57 -3.62
C ALA A 100 2.82 12.05 -3.39
N LYS A 101 2.50 11.24 -4.42
CA LYS A 101 2.77 9.80 -4.41
C LYS A 101 4.26 9.49 -4.26
N ARG A 102 5.13 10.16 -5.04
CA ARG A 102 6.59 9.99 -4.97
C ARG A 102 7.12 10.28 -3.56
N ALA A 103 6.70 11.38 -2.94
CA ALA A 103 7.14 11.73 -1.59
C ALA A 103 6.70 10.68 -0.56
N ALA A 104 5.47 10.18 -0.68
CA ALA A 104 4.95 9.15 0.21
C ALA A 104 5.69 7.82 0.07
N GLU A 105 6.10 7.43 -1.14
CA GLU A 105 6.84 6.18 -1.39
C GLU A 105 8.30 6.28 -0.96
N GLU A 106 8.96 7.41 -1.23
CA GLU A 106 10.39 7.60 -0.94
C GLU A 106 10.65 7.80 0.55
N HIS A 107 9.81 8.60 1.21
CA HIS A 107 9.97 8.97 2.62
C HIS A 107 9.16 8.08 3.56
N ALA A 108 8.68 6.94 3.08
CA ALA A 108 7.97 5.98 3.92
C ALA A 108 8.89 5.45 5.04
N PRO A 109 8.47 5.48 6.32
CA PRO A 109 9.30 5.02 7.44
C PRO A 109 9.60 3.52 7.39
N VAL A 110 8.76 2.74 6.69
CA VAL A 110 8.96 1.32 6.44
C VAL A 110 8.71 1.06 4.96
N THR A 111 9.78 0.76 4.22
CA THR A 111 9.70 0.44 2.78
C THR A 111 9.56 -1.05 2.51
N SER A 112 9.96 -1.90 3.47
CA SER A 112 9.74 -3.34 3.40
C SER A 112 9.70 -3.99 4.78
N VAL A 113 9.04 -5.15 4.85
CA VAL A 113 9.08 -6.05 6.00
C VAL A 113 9.51 -7.42 5.50
N ASN A 114 10.66 -7.91 5.95
CA ASN A 114 11.26 -9.17 5.47
C ASN A 114 11.33 -9.27 3.92
N GLY A 115 11.62 -8.16 3.24
CA GLY A 115 11.72 -8.11 1.78
C GLY A 115 10.38 -8.03 1.02
N GLN A 116 9.24 -7.98 1.71
CA GLN A 116 7.95 -7.71 1.09
C GLN A 116 7.66 -6.20 1.07
N THR A 117 7.13 -5.72 -0.05
CA THR A 117 6.73 -4.33 -0.28
C THR A 117 5.23 -4.25 -0.55
N GLY A 118 4.58 -3.12 -0.25
CA GLY A 118 3.13 -2.94 -0.45
C GLY A 118 2.32 -3.49 0.72
N ASP A 119 1.20 -4.17 0.44
CA ASP A 119 0.38 -4.81 1.48
C ASP A 119 1.17 -5.95 2.13
N VAL A 120 1.62 -5.73 3.37
CA VAL A 120 2.35 -6.74 4.14
C VAL A 120 1.37 -7.43 5.10
N THR A 121 1.13 -8.72 4.89
CA THR A 121 0.44 -9.55 5.88
C THR A 121 1.42 -9.96 6.97
N ILE A 122 1.34 -9.32 8.13
CA ILE A 122 2.06 -9.77 9.32
C ILE A 122 1.25 -10.89 9.96
N VAL A 123 1.75 -12.12 9.84
CA VAL A 123 1.13 -13.29 10.50
C VAL A 123 1.47 -13.21 12.00
N THR A 124 0.55 -12.66 12.80
CA THR A 124 0.72 -12.44 14.25
C THR A 124 0.20 -13.59 15.13
N GLY A 125 -0.49 -14.57 14.55
CA GLY A 125 -0.78 -15.87 15.19
C GLY A 125 0.15 -16.91 14.61
N GLY A 126 0.87 -17.65 15.45
CA GLY A 126 1.94 -18.51 14.94
C GLY A 126 1.42 -19.64 14.03
N SER A 127 2.34 -20.17 13.24
CA SER A 127 2.06 -21.13 12.17
C SER A 127 1.36 -22.38 12.72
N ASP A 128 0.13 -22.66 12.28
CA ASP A 128 -0.56 -23.95 12.47
C ASP A 128 -0.59 -24.69 11.13
N SER A 129 -0.05 -25.90 11.08
CA SER A 129 -0.08 -26.74 9.88
C SER A 129 -1.46 -27.31 9.56
N GLY A 130 -2.42 -27.19 10.49
CA GLY A 130 -3.61 -28.02 10.50
C GLY A 130 -3.31 -29.48 10.85
N TRP A 131 -4.36 -30.22 11.19
CA TRP A 131 -4.26 -31.65 11.49
C TRP A 131 -4.05 -32.49 10.22
N GLN A 132 -3.08 -33.39 10.28
CA GLN A 132 -2.72 -34.32 9.22
C GLN A 132 -2.83 -35.75 9.73
N ASN A 133 -3.46 -36.64 8.97
CA ASN A 133 -3.58 -38.04 9.36
C ASN A 133 -2.20 -38.72 9.37
N ALA A 134 -1.93 -39.52 10.40
CA ALA A 134 -0.72 -40.32 10.48
C ALA A 134 -0.79 -41.52 9.52
N SER A 135 0.27 -41.74 8.75
CA SER A 135 0.46 -42.95 7.97
C SER A 135 0.94 -44.07 8.89
N LEU A 136 0.00 -44.86 9.42
CA LEU A 136 0.29 -45.93 10.36
C LEU A 136 1.14 -47.04 9.72
N GLU A 137 2.11 -47.55 10.46
CA GLU A 137 3.09 -48.54 10.02
C GLU A 137 2.84 -49.91 10.66
N ASN A 138 3.60 -50.93 10.24
CA ASN A 138 3.67 -52.23 10.92
C ASN A 138 2.31 -52.94 11.13
N GLY A 139 1.35 -52.74 10.23
CA GLY A 139 0.01 -53.32 10.30
C GLY A 139 -0.91 -52.69 11.36
N ILE A 140 -0.50 -51.57 11.94
CA ILE A 140 -1.27 -50.82 12.93
C ILE A 140 -2.45 -50.12 12.25
N GLN A 141 -3.55 -50.05 12.97
CA GLN A 141 -4.80 -49.43 12.51
C GLN A 141 -5.36 -48.51 13.58
N ASN A 142 -6.18 -47.54 13.16
CA ASN A 142 -7.01 -46.78 14.10
C ASN A 142 -7.96 -47.75 14.83
N TYR A 143 -8.16 -47.53 16.14
CA TYR A 143 -8.93 -48.46 16.97
C TYR A 143 -10.39 -48.60 16.54
N GLY A 144 -11.07 -47.47 16.30
CA GLY A 144 -12.47 -47.42 15.89
C GLY A 144 -12.94 -45.98 15.66
N SER A 145 -14.07 -45.81 14.96
CA SER A 145 -14.57 -44.50 14.51
C SER A 145 -15.05 -43.56 15.62
N THR A 146 -15.36 -44.09 16.80
CA THR A 146 -15.75 -43.28 17.98
C THR A 146 -14.55 -42.66 18.70
N TYR A 147 -13.33 -43.06 18.35
CA TYR A 147 -12.10 -42.55 18.94
C TYR A 147 -11.33 -41.70 17.94
N GLN A 148 -10.51 -40.79 18.45
CA GLN A 148 -9.66 -39.96 17.60
C GLN A 148 -8.73 -40.84 16.76
N PHE A 149 -8.72 -40.62 15.45
CA PHE A 149 -7.77 -41.25 14.55
C PHE A 149 -6.38 -40.66 14.75
N ALA A 150 -5.36 -41.49 14.58
CA ALA A 150 -3.96 -41.11 14.62
C ALA A 150 -3.70 -39.95 13.65
N ARG A 151 -3.33 -38.80 14.20
CA ARG A 151 -3.02 -37.57 13.46
C ARG A 151 -2.05 -36.70 14.22
N TYR A 152 -1.42 -35.77 13.52
CA TYR A 152 -0.45 -34.85 14.07
C TYR A 152 -0.62 -33.45 13.47
N ARG A 153 -0.10 -32.42 14.16
CA ARG A 153 0.04 -31.06 13.64
C ARG A 153 1.23 -30.36 14.27
N LYS A 154 1.69 -29.28 13.64
CA LYS A 154 2.63 -28.35 14.23
C LYS A 154 1.95 -27.01 14.40
N LYS A 155 1.90 -26.52 15.64
CA LYS A 155 1.39 -25.20 15.97
C LYS A 155 2.40 -24.48 16.85
N ASP A 156 2.85 -23.31 16.42
CA ASP A 156 3.73 -22.43 17.20
C ASP A 156 5.04 -23.11 17.64
N GLY A 157 5.64 -23.93 16.78
CA GLY A 157 6.86 -24.69 17.08
C GLY A 157 6.65 -25.91 17.98
N VAL A 158 5.40 -26.21 18.36
CA VAL A 158 5.02 -27.41 19.12
C VAL A 158 4.36 -28.41 18.17
N VAL A 159 4.86 -29.63 18.18
CA VAL A 159 4.22 -30.76 17.50
C VAL A 159 3.24 -31.41 18.48
N PHE A 160 2.03 -31.67 18.00
CA PHE A 160 0.98 -32.38 18.74
C PHE A 160 0.66 -33.67 17.99
N ILE A 161 0.49 -34.77 18.72
CA ILE A 161 0.06 -36.06 18.20
C ILE A 161 -1.16 -36.51 19.02
N GLU A 162 -2.15 -37.03 18.32
CA GLU A 162 -3.31 -37.64 18.96
C GLU A 162 -3.84 -38.86 18.22
N GLY A 163 -4.43 -39.79 18.97
CA GLY A 163 -5.09 -40.96 18.40
C GLY A 163 -5.18 -42.14 19.37
N LEU A 164 -6.00 -43.11 18.99
CA LEU A 164 -6.04 -44.44 19.62
C LEU A 164 -5.84 -45.50 18.53
N VAL A 165 -4.83 -46.35 18.70
CA VAL A 165 -4.43 -47.36 17.71
C VAL A 165 -4.60 -48.78 18.26
N ARG A 166 -4.64 -49.75 17.35
CA ARG A 166 -4.72 -51.20 17.62
C ARG A 166 -3.98 -51.99 16.56
N ASN A 167 -4.01 -53.32 16.72
CA ASN A 167 -3.40 -54.27 15.80
C ASN A 167 -1.90 -53.98 15.63
N GLY A 168 -1.30 -54.56 14.60
CA GLY A 168 0.12 -54.42 14.29
C GLY A 168 0.95 -55.63 14.70
N THR A 169 2.22 -55.62 14.29
CA THR A 169 3.16 -56.73 14.49
C THR A 169 4.40 -56.26 15.24
N PRO A 170 4.34 -56.18 16.59
CA PRO A 170 5.48 -55.76 17.40
C PRO A 170 6.68 -56.69 17.21
N THR A 171 7.87 -56.10 17.13
CA THR A 171 9.13 -56.87 17.16
C THR A 171 9.62 -56.89 18.61
N GLY A 172 9.47 -58.04 19.26
CA GLY A 172 9.59 -58.12 20.72
C GLY A 172 8.48 -57.30 21.39
N SER A 173 8.83 -56.45 22.35
CA SER A 173 7.87 -55.60 23.05
C SER A 173 7.69 -54.21 22.42
N GLN A 174 8.27 -53.90 21.27
CA GLN A 174 8.22 -52.55 20.67
C GLN A 174 7.70 -52.54 19.24
N THR A 175 7.08 -51.43 18.84
CA THR A 175 6.68 -51.17 17.45
C THR A 175 6.73 -49.67 17.15
N ASP A 176 7.03 -49.34 15.91
CA ASP A 176 6.87 -47.97 15.40
C ASP A 176 5.42 -47.80 14.94
N VAL A 177 4.75 -46.77 15.49
CA VAL A 177 3.34 -46.48 15.20
C VAL A 177 3.20 -45.80 13.86
N PHE A 178 4.04 -44.78 13.63
CA PHE A 178 4.22 -44.07 12.37
C PHE A 178 5.51 -43.24 12.44
N THR A 179 5.94 -42.71 11.30
CA THR A 179 7.08 -41.79 11.20
C THR A 179 6.62 -40.37 10.88
N LEU A 180 7.04 -39.40 11.70
CA LEU A 180 6.83 -37.98 11.43
C LEU A 180 7.64 -37.51 10.22
N PRO A 181 7.07 -36.65 9.35
CA PRO A 181 7.82 -36.07 8.25
C PRO A 181 8.88 -35.07 8.73
N SER A 182 9.83 -34.75 7.86
CA SER A 182 10.80 -33.67 8.11
C SER A 182 10.07 -32.37 8.46
N GLY A 183 10.61 -31.61 9.42
CA GLY A 183 9.98 -30.39 9.94
C GLY A 183 8.95 -30.60 11.06
N TYR A 184 8.70 -31.85 11.48
CA TYR A 184 7.89 -32.22 12.66
C TYR A 184 8.68 -33.08 13.66
N ARG A 185 9.98 -33.31 13.41
CA ARG A 185 10.82 -34.20 14.22
C ARG A 185 11.54 -33.41 15.30
N PRO A 186 11.73 -33.96 16.50
CA PRO A 186 12.56 -33.32 17.52
C PRO A 186 14.05 -33.42 17.15
N ASN A 187 14.88 -32.48 17.63
CA ASN A 187 16.33 -32.50 17.39
C ASN A 187 17.04 -33.66 18.13
N ARG A 188 16.42 -34.22 19.17
CA ARG A 188 16.92 -35.34 19.95
C ARG A 188 15.76 -36.26 20.29
N ARG A 189 16.08 -37.53 20.60
CA ARG A 189 15.10 -38.50 21.07
C ARG A 189 14.40 -37.98 22.33
N ILE A 190 13.08 -37.96 22.32
CA ILE A 190 12.24 -37.61 23.47
C ILE A 190 11.60 -38.89 23.99
N ILE A 191 11.64 -39.08 25.31
CA ILE A 191 10.98 -40.20 26.01
C ILE A 191 9.78 -39.63 26.74
N LEU A 192 8.61 -40.19 26.48
CA LEU A 192 7.34 -39.82 27.05
C LEU A 192 6.63 -41.08 27.58
N ASN A 193 5.47 -40.90 28.20
CA ASN A 193 4.59 -41.97 28.61
C ASN A 193 3.22 -41.86 27.93
N THR A 194 2.57 -43.00 27.77
CA THR A 194 1.19 -43.14 27.30
C THR A 194 0.51 -44.30 28.05
N ILE A 195 -0.72 -44.63 27.70
CA ILE A 195 -1.48 -45.75 28.26
C ILE A 195 -1.82 -46.78 27.19
N MET A 196 -1.85 -48.05 27.58
CA MET A 196 -2.25 -49.17 26.74
C MET A 196 -3.33 -50.03 27.41
N SER A 197 -3.82 -51.04 26.68
CA SER A 197 -4.80 -52.02 27.17
C SER A 197 -4.51 -52.53 28.57
N GLY A 198 -5.56 -52.61 29.38
CA GLY A 198 -5.46 -52.84 30.82
C GLY A 198 -5.21 -51.58 31.65
N ASN A 199 -5.27 -50.39 31.03
CA ASN A 199 -5.00 -49.09 31.67
C ASN A 199 -3.59 -49.00 32.26
N VAL A 200 -2.63 -49.64 31.59
CA VAL A 200 -1.25 -49.71 32.04
C VAL A 200 -0.45 -48.60 31.37
N MET A 201 0.33 -47.87 32.15
CA MET A 201 1.25 -46.87 31.63
C MET A 201 2.38 -47.57 30.85
N THR A 202 2.68 -47.07 29.66
CA THR A 202 3.80 -47.54 28.86
C THR A 202 4.61 -46.38 28.29
N ARG A 203 5.85 -46.67 27.90
CA ARG A 203 6.80 -45.70 27.36
C ARG A 203 6.58 -45.53 25.86
N ILE A 204 6.61 -44.28 25.40
CA ILE A 204 6.59 -43.92 23.98
C ILE A 204 7.71 -42.93 23.70
N ASP A 205 8.43 -43.16 22.62
CA ASP A 205 9.57 -42.36 22.24
C ASP A 205 9.29 -41.70 20.90
N VAL A 206 9.73 -40.45 20.76
CA VAL A 206 9.81 -39.78 19.46
C VAL A 206 11.29 -39.64 19.14
N LEU A 207 11.77 -40.42 18.17
CA LEU A 207 13.17 -40.41 17.76
C LEU A 207 13.48 -39.15 16.94
N ALA A 208 14.75 -38.73 16.89
CA ALA A 208 15.18 -37.60 16.07
C ALA A 208 14.97 -37.85 14.55
N THR A 209 14.92 -39.13 14.16
CA THR A 209 14.59 -39.61 12.82
C THR A 209 13.08 -39.60 12.53
N GLY A 210 12.24 -39.35 13.54
CA GLY A 210 10.79 -39.11 13.40
C GLY A 210 9.90 -40.28 13.80
N GLU A 211 10.45 -41.46 14.05
CA GLU A 211 9.69 -42.64 14.46
C GLU A 211 9.05 -42.41 15.83
N VAL A 212 7.74 -42.62 15.88
CA VAL A 212 6.95 -42.63 17.10
C VAL A 212 6.87 -44.07 17.59
N ARG A 213 7.84 -44.44 18.44
CA ARG A 213 8.09 -45.82 18.88
C ARG A 213 7.43 -46.09 20.22
N CYS A 214 6.50 -47.04 20.26
CA CYS A 214 5.92 -47.50 21.52
C CYS A 214 6.67 -48.72 22.04
N TYR A 215 7.02 -48.68 23.32
CA TYR A 215 7.50 -49.84 24.09
C TYR A 215 6.32 -50.52 24.79
N ASN A 216 6.45 -51.81 25.09
CA ASN A 216 5.38 -52.69 25.55
C ASN A 216 4.05 -52.45 24.82
N TYR A 217 4.10 -52.39 23.50
CA TYR A 217 2.91 -52.05 22.71
C TYR A 217 1.83 -53.12 22.82
N SER A 218 0.58 -52.71 23.05
CA SER A 218 -0.58 -53.61 23.06
C SER A 218 -1.29 -53.60 21.71
N THR A 219 -1.47 -54.77 21.13
CA THR A 219 -2.26 -54.96 19.90
C THR A 219 -3.77 -54.84 20.13
N SER A 220 -4.25 -54.89 21.37
CA SER A 220 -5.67 -54.62 21.68
C SER A 220 -5.98 -53.13 21.52
N TRP A 221 -5.27 -52.27 22.26
CA TRP A 221 -5.24 -50.83 22.04
C TRP A 221 -4.06 -50.17 22.73
N THR A 222 -3.54 -49.12 22.09
CA THR A 222 -2.50 -48.24 22.65
C THR A 222 -2.86 -46.79 22.32
N SER A 223 -2.88 -45.92 23.33
CA SER A 223 -3.10 -44.48 23.13
C SER A 223 -1.84 -43.81 22.60
N ILE A 224 -2.02 -42.85 21.70
CA ILE A 224 -0.99 -41.85 21.35
C ILE A 224 -1.55 -40.43 21.53
N ASN A 225 -2.61 -40.30 22.34
CA ASN A 225 -3.26 -39.04 22.64
C ASN A 225 -2.46 -38.20 23.64
N GLY A 226 -2.46 -36.88 23.46
CA GLY A 226 -1.85 -35.92 24.39
C GLY A 226 -0.33 -35.79 24.28
N ILE A 227 0.29 -36.39 23.26
CA ILE A 227 1.73 -36.27 23.04
C ILE A 227 2.01 -34.90 22.42
N SER A 228 2.88 -34.11 23.05
CA SER A 228 3.36 -32.85 22.48
C SER A 228 4.81 -32.56 22.84
N PHE A 229 5.53 -31.89 21.94
CA PHE A 229 6.93 -31.53 22.13
C PHE A 229 7.36 -30.35 21.25
N LEU A 230 8.41 -29.65 21.68
CA LEU A 230 9.05 -28.57 20.92
C LEU A 230 10.00 -29.15 19.86
N ILE A 231 10.11 -28.46 18.73
CA ILE A 231 11.07 -28.76 17.66
C ILE A 231 12.05 -27.61 17.42
#